data_AF-A0AAW2BT10-F1
#
_entry.id   AF-A0AAW2BT10-F1
#
_cell.length_a   1.000
_cell.length_b   1.000
_cell.length_c   1.000
_cell.angle_alpha   90.00
_cell.angle_beta   90.00
_cell.angle_gamma   90.00
#
_symmetry.space_group_name_H-M   'P 1'
#
loop_
_entity.id
_entity.type
_entity.pdbx_description
1 polymer ?
#
loop_
_entity_poly.entity_id
_entity_poly.type
_entity_poly.pdbx_seq_one_letter_code
_entity_poly.pdbx_strand_id
1 'polypeptide(L)'
;MPLTPATSKILNDDTFAKMKKGVRIVNVACGGVIDEYELVRALDAGIVAQAALDVFTKEPPAADNKLVLHENVSATPHLGASTMEAQEGVAIEIAEAVVGALRGELAATAVHTPMVPAETGQPGMIGTVGSILGEENVNVSFMSVGRIAPRKQAVMAIGVDDQPSKEALKKIGEVSAIEEFVFLKL
;
A
#
# COMPACT_ATOMS: atom_id res chain seq x y z
N MET A 1 8.90 -0.17 11.96
CA MET A 1 7.73 -0.54 12.81
C MET A 1 6.52 0.19 12.24
N PRO A 2 5.46 -0.51 11.80
CA PRO A 2 4.30 0.13 11.22
C PRO A 2 3.50 0.91 12.27
N LEU A 3 2.81 1.96 11.85
CA LEU A 3 1.83 2.64 12.70
C LEU A 3 0.53 1.82 12.75
N THR A 4 0.20 1.35 13.94
CA THR A 4 -0.99 0.55 14.26
C THR A 4 -1.54 1.03 15.61
N PRO A 5 -2.77 0.65 16.01
CA PRO A 5 -3.25 0.96 17.35
C PRO A 5 -2.33 0.50 18.48
N ALA A 6 -1.60 -0.61 18.28
CA ALA A 6 -0.68 -1.15 19.29
C ALA A 6 0.67 -0.41 19.35
N THR A 7 1.08 0.27 18.27
CA THR A 7 2.38 0.94 18.15
C THR A 7 2.26 2.47 18.17
N SER A 8 1.03 2.99 18.13
CA SER A 8 0.75 4.40 18.28
C SER A 8 1.15 4.88 19.67
N LYS A 9 1.96 5.94 19.71
CA LYS A 9 2.42 6.59 20.94
C LYS A 9 3.01 5.61 21.97
N ILE A 10 3.73 4.60 21.48
CA ILE A 10 4.44 3.66 22.35
C ILE A 10 5.52 4.37 23.16
N LEU A 11 6.12 5.45 22.63
CA LEU A 11 6.93 6.36 23.42
C LEU A 11 6.09 7.58 23.84
N ASN A 12 5.85 7.64 25.14
CA ASN A 12 5.02 8.61 25.87
C ASN A 12 5.63 8.86 27.27
N ASP A 13 5.05 9.77 28.06
CA ASP A 13 5.50 10.18 29.39
C ASP A 13 5.72 8.98 30.33
N ASP A 14 4.80 8.00 30.34
CA ASP A 14 4.92 6.80 31.17
C ASP A 14 6.13 5.95 30.78
N THR A 15 6.45 5.88 29.49
CA THR A 15 7.66 5.18 29.03
C THR A 15 8.92 6.00 29.24
N PHE A 16 8.89 7.31 29.01
CA PHE A 16 10.03 8.19 29.25
C PHE A 16 10.42 8.21 30.72
N ALA A 17 9.45 8.19 31.64
CA ALA A 17 9.69 8.10 33.08
C ALA A 17 10.42 6.82 33.52
N LYS A 18 10.29 5.74 32.73
CA LYS A 18 10.99 4.46 32.97
C LYS A 18 12.39 4.43 32.34
N MET A 19 12.74 5.39 31.50
CA MET A 19 14.04 5.46 30.85
C MET A 19 15.11 6.02 31.79
N LYS A 20 16.37 5.74 31.45
CA LYS A 20 17.51 6.39 32.12
C LYS A 20 17.52 7.87 31.76
N LYS A 21 17.79 8.73 32.73
CA LYS A 21 18.02 10.16 32.50
C LYS A 21 19.19 10.35 31.52
N GLY A 22 19.01 11.22 30.54
CA GLY A 22 19.98 11.48 29.47
C GLY A 22 19.95 10.46 28.33
N VAL A 23 18.87 9.68 28.18
CA VAL A 23 18.69 8.78 27.04
C VAL A 23 18.67 9.55 25.71
N ARG A 24 19.06 8.92 24.61
CA ARG A 24 18.94 9.48 23.26
C ARG A 24 17.92 8.69 22.46
N ILE A 25 17.07 9.40 21.74
CA ILE A 25 15.99 8.81 20.94
C ILE A 25 16.31 8.94 19.45
N VAL A 26 16.04 7.88 18.68
CA VAL A 26 16.12 7.91 17.22
C VAL A 26 14.81 7.34 16.67
N ASN A 27 14.13 8.10 15.81
CA ASN A 27 12.96 7.61 15.09
C ASN A 27 13.09 7.85 13.59
N VAL A 28 13.29 6.76 12.87
CA VAL A 28 13.34 6.68 11.40
C VAL A 28 12.32 5.68 10.87
N ALA A 29 11.28 5.38 11.66
CA ALA A 29 10.29 4.35 11.33
C ALA A 29 8.99 4.95 10.78
N CYS A 30 8.07 5.36 11.65
CA CYS A 30 6.82 6.00 11.26
C CYS A 30 6.53 7.18 12.20
N GLY A 31 5.89 8.22 11.67
CA GLY A 31 5.28 9.27 12.49
C GLY A 31 4.23 8.68 13.45
N GLY A 32 4.02 9.35 14.59
CA GLY A 32 2.99 8.97 15.57
C GLY A 32 3.30 7.75 16.44
N VAL A 33 4.46 7.09 16.27
CA VAL A 33 4.94 6.06 17.23
C VAL A 33 5.48 6.67 18.52
N ILE A 34 5.93 7.93 18.44
CA ILE A 34 6.30 8.76 19.58
C ILE A 34 5.22 9.84 19.73
N ASP A 35 4.76 10.09 20.95
CA ASP A 35 3.99 11.30 21.22
C ASP A 35 4.92 12.51 21.20
N GLU A 36 4.80 13.32 20.15
CA GLU A 36 5.66 14.47 19.89
C GLU A 36 5.61 15.54 20.99
N TYR A 37 4.44 15.75 21.59
CA TYR A 37 4.30 16.74 22.67
C TYR A 37 5.00 16.30 23.95
N GLU A 38 5.03 14.99 24.19
CA GLU A 38 5.65 14.38 25.36
C GLU A 38 7.15 14.26 25.18
N LEU A 39 7.60 14.00 23.95
CA LEU A 39 9.02 14.06 23.62
C LEU A 39 9.60 15.45 23.86
N VAL A 40 8.90 16.52 23.49
CA VAL A 40 9.34 17.90 23.82
C VAL A 40 9.48 18.08 25.33
N ARG A 41 8.49 17.66 26.12
CA ARG A 41 8.57 17.76 27.59
C ARG A 41 9.74 16.94 28.15
N ALA A 42 9.97 15.75 27.63
CA ALA A 42 11.05 14.87 28.08
C ALA A 42 12.44 15.43 27.73
N LEU A 43 12.57 16.14 26.60
CA LEU A 43 13.76 16.90 26.21
C LEU A 43 13.97 18.09 27.15
N ASP A 44 12.93 18.92 27.36
CA ASP A 44 12.97 20.08 28.24
C ASP A 44 13.32 19.69 29.70
N ALA A 45 12.83 18.53 30.16
CA ALA A 45 13.12 17.99 31.49
C ALA A 45 14.50 17.32 31.60
N GLY A 46 15.24 17.18 30.49
CA GLY A 46 16.53 16.49 30.41
C GLY A 46 16.46 14.99 30.69
N ILE A 47 15.27 14.38 30.60
CA ILE A 47 15.10 12.92 30.62
C ILE A 47 15.67 12.37 29.31
N VAL A 48 15.30 12.98 28.19
CA VAL A 48 15.91 12.75 26.89
C VAL A 48 16.97 13.82 26.67
N ALA A 49 18.22 13.40 26.45
CA ALA A 49 19.31 14.32 26.15
C ALA A 49 19.27 14.84 24.71
N GLN A 50 18.86 13.99 23.77
CA GLN A 50 18.83 14.32 22.34
C GLN A 50 17.85 13.42 21.60
N ALA A 51 17.24 13.93 20.53
CA ALA A 51 16.47 13.13 19.59
C ALA A 51 16.93 13.33 18.14
N ALA A 52 16.93 12.27 17.35
CA ALA A 52 17.08 12.32 15.90
C ALA A 52 15.80 11.78 15.24
N LEU A 53 15.12 12.59 14.43
CA LEU A 53 13.80 12.30 13.89
C LEU A 53 13.79 12.48 12.37
N ASP A 54 13.41 11.43 11.64
CA ASP A 54 13.21 11.50 10.19
C ASP A 54 11.72 11.58 9.80
N VAL A 55 10.82 11.24 10.73
CA VAL A 55 9.39 11.07 10.46
C VAL A 55 8.55 11.81 11.51
N PHE A 56 7.41 12.36 11.07
CA PHE A 56 6.50 13.16 11.88
C PHE A 56 5.04 12.71 11.69
N THR A 57 4.19 12.97 12.68
CA THR A 57 2.76 12.61 12.63
C THR A 57 2.04 13.35 11.51
N LYS A 58 2.44 14.60 11.26
CA LYS A 58 1.98 15.40 10.13
C LYS A 58 3.19 15.84 9.32
N GLU A 59 3.18 15.50 8.04
CA GLU A 59 4.23 15.84 7.09
C GLU A 59 3.65 16.67 5.93
N PRO A 60 4.26 17.83 5.58
CA PRO A 60 5.39 18.45 6.26
C PRO A 60 5.02 18.98 7.66
N PRO A 61 5.95 18.96 8.63
CA PRO A 61 5.73 19.58 9.93
C PRO A 61 5.47 21.08 9.76
N ALA A 62 4.66 21.65 10.66
CA ALA A 62 4.40 23.08 10.66
C ALA A 62 5.69 23.89 10.90
N ALA A 63 5.77 25.11 10.38
CA ALA A 63 6.95 25.96 10.49
C ALA A 63 7.32 26.28 11.96
N ASP A 64 6.33 26.26 12.85
CA ASP A 64 6.47 26.48 14.30
C ASP A 64 6.54 25.17 15.10
N ASN A 65 6.79 24.03 14.44
CA ASN A 65 6.88 22.73 15.12
C ASN A 65 8.01 22.75 16.16
N LYS A 66 7.64 22.51 17.42
CA LYS A 66 8.56 22.57 18.56
C LYS A 66 9.71 21.58 18.48
N LEU A 67 9.49 20.37 17.94
CA LEU A 67 10.57 19.39 17.80
C LEU A 67 11.57 19.81 16.73
N VAL A 68 11.10 20.30 15.58
CA VAL A 68 11.98 20.78 14.50
C VAL A 68 12.83 21.96 14.95
N LEU A 69 12.28 22.83 15.80
CA LEU A 69 12.97 24.01 16.31
C LEU A 69 13.78 23.77 17.59
N HIS A 70 13.72 22.57 18.18
CA HIS A 70 14.38 22.28 19.46
C HIS A 70 15.88 22.06 19.26
N GLU A 71 16.73 22.71 20.06
CA GLU A 71 18.20 22.68 19.91
C GLU A 71 18.80 21.27 20.03
N ASN A 72 18.18 20.42 20.84
CA ASN A 72 18.61 19.03 21.06
C ASN A 72 17.92 18.03 20.11
N VAL A 73 17.33 18.50 19.02
CA VAL A 73 16.70 17.66 18.00
C VAL A 73 17.40 17.83 16.66
N SER A 74 17.77 16.71 16.05
CA SER A 74 18.22 16.65 14.66
C SER A 74 17.09 16.08 13.81
N ALA A 75 16.51 16.91 12.94
CA ALA A 75 15.41 16.51 12.08
C ALA A 75 15.87 16.32 10.63
N THR A 76 15.41 15.27 9.96
CA THR A 76 15.56 15.05 8.52
C THR A 76 14.17 14.91 7.86
N PRO A 77 13.98 15.36 6.61
CA PRO A 77 12.68 15.40 5.97
C PRO A 77 12.33 14.07 5.28
N HIS A 78 12.07 13.02 6.07
CA HIS A 78 11.64 11.69 5.59
C HIS A 78 12.54 11.12 4.49
N LEU A 79 13.84 11.06 4.78
CA LEU A 79 14.89 10.68 3.83
C LEU A 79 15.28 9.21 3.92
N GLY A 80 14.66 8.41 4.78
CA GLY A 80 15.03 7.00 5.01
C GLY A 80 15.13 6.13 3.76
N ALA A 81 14.36 6.43 2.70
CA ALA A 81 14.39 5.72 1.41
C ALA A 81 14.92 6.59 0.25
N SER A 82 15.44 7.78 0.53
CA SER A 82 15.90 8.75 -0.48
C SER A 82 17.36 8.52 -0.90
N THR A 83 17.76 7.27 -1.10
CA THR A 83 19.07 6.90 -1.65
C THR A 83 18.93 6.31 -3.05
N MET A 84 19.99 6.40 -3.88
CA MET A 84 19.95 5.87 -5.25
C MET A 84 19.70 4.36 -5.26
N GLU A 85 20.35 3.64 -4.36
CA GLU A 85 20.25 2.19 -4.22
C GLU A 85 18.84 1.75 -3.82
N ALA A 86 18.20 2.48 -2.89
CA ALA A 86 16.83 2.19 -2.47
C ALA A 86 15.82 2.46 -3.60
N GLN A 87 15.99 3.57 -4.32
CA GLN A 87 15.12 3.91 -5.45
C GLN A 87 15.28 2.91 -6.61
N GLU A 88 16.50 2.46 -6.90
CA GLU A 88 16.77 1.44 -7.92
C GLU A 88 16.14 0.09 -7.53
N GLY A 89 16.35 -0.37 -6.30
CA GLY A 89 15.75 -1.62 -5.80
C GLY A 89 14.23 -1.60 -5.88
N VAL A 90 13.60 -0.52 -5.42
CA VAL A 90 12.13 -0.34 -5.49
C VAL A 90 11.66 -0.27 -6.94
N ALA A 91 12.39 0.40 -7.83
CA ALA A 91 12.02 0.50 -9.24
C ALA A 91 12.02 -0.88 -9.93
N ILE A 92 13.03 -1.71 -9.66
CA ILE A 92 13.11 -3.09 -10.17
C ILE A 92 11.94 -3.91 -9.63
N GLU A 93 11.70 -3.88 -8.32
CA GLU A 93 10.61 -4.64 -7.68
C GLU A 93 9.23 -4.28 -8.26
N ILE A 94 8.97 -2.98 -8.46
CA ILE A 94 7.73 -2.51 -9.07
C ILE A 94 7.65 -2.94 -10.53
N ALA A 95 8.73 -2.82 -11.29
CA ALA A 95 8.75 -3.23 -12.70
C ALA A 95 8.46 -4.74 -12.84
N GLU A 96 9.06 -5.58 -12.00
CA GLU A 96 8.79 -7.02 -11.95
C GLU A 96 7.34 -7.31 -11.56
N ALA A 97 6.81 -6.62 -10.54
CA ALA A 97 5.42 -6.76 -10.12
C ALA A 97 4.44 -6.37 -11.24
N VAL A 98 4.73 -5.30 -11.99
CA VAL A 98 3.92 -4.87 -13.14
C VAL A 98 4.01 -5.88 -14.28
N VAL A 99 5.21 -6.36 -14.62
CA VAL A 99 5.39 -7.38 -15.67
C VAL A 99 4.68 -8.68 -15.31
N GLY A 100 4.80 -9.13 -14.07
CA GLY A 100 4.09 -10.30 -13.56
C GLY A 100 2.57 -10.11 -13.62
N ALA A 101 2.06 -8.99 -13.10
CA ALA A 101 0.63 -8.67 -13.16
C ALA A 101 0.11 -8.62 -14.60
N LEU A 102 0.88 -8.02 -15.50
CA LEU A 102 0.58 -8.00 -16.92
C LEU A 102 0.49 -9.43 -17.45
N ARG A 103 1.49 -10.29 -17.22
CA ARG A 103 1.47 -11.73 -17.60
C ARG A 103 0.39 -12.58 -16.92
N GLY A 104 -0.44 -12.00 -16.05
CA GLY A 104 -1.48 -12.71 -15.33
C GLY A 104 -1.01 -13.38 -14.04
N GLU A 105 0.22 -13.11 -13.62
CA GLU A 105 0.75 -13.56 -12.34
C GLU A 105 0.16 -12.69 -11.20
N LEU A 106 0.06 -13.28 -10.00
CA LEU A 106 -0.38 -12.53 -8.84
C LEU A 106 0.76 -11.63 -8.35
N ALA A 107 0.55 -10.31 -8.38
CA ALA A 107 1.47 -9.37 -7.75
C ALA A 107 1.38 -9.51 -6.22
N ALA A 108 2.37 -10.18 -5.61
CA ALA A 108 2.42 -10.45 -4.17
C ALA A 108 2.39 -9.16 -3.32
N THR A 109 2.77 -8.02 -3.88
CA THR A 109 2.86 -6.71 -3.23
C THR A 109 1.64 -5.82 -3.50
N ALA A 110 0.59 -6.34 -4.13
CA ALA A 110 -0.58 -5.55 -4.47
C ALA A 110 -1.33 -5.05 -3.23
N VAL A 111 -1.30 -3.73 -3.00
CA VAL A 111 -1.87 -3.07 -1.81
C VAL A 111 -3.40 -2.93 -1.83
N HIS A 112 -4.02 -2.99 -3.02
CA HIS A 112 -5.46 -2.83 -3.21
C HIS A 112 -6.10 -3.98 -3.99
N THR A 113 -5.39 -5.11 -4.17
CA THR A 113 -5.94 -6.28 -4.86
C THR A 113 -6.37 -7.31 -3.82
N PRO A 114 -7.67 -7.37 -3.49
CA PRO A 114 -8.19 -8.42 -2.65
C PRO A 114 -8.09 -9.73 -3.45
N MET A 115 -7.22 -10.64 -3.02
CA MET A 115 -7.30 -12.04 -3.42
C MET A 115 -8.56 -12.62 -2.78
N VAL A 116 -9.66 -12.68 -3.52
CA VAL A 116 -10.91 -13.29 -3.05
C VAL A 116 -11.23 -14.50 -3.92
N PRO A 117 -11.65 -15.63 -3.33
CA PRO A 117 -12.39 -16.64 -4.06
C PRO A 117 -13.62 -16.01 -4.75
N ALA A 118 -13.99 -16.54 -5.91
CA ALA A 118 -14.86 -15.97 -6.93
C ALA A 118 -16.33 -15.62 -6.53
N GLU A 119 -16.71 -15.62 -5.26
CA GLU A 119 -18.12 -15.54 -4.87
C GLU A 119 -18.63 -14.11 -4.64
N THR A 120 -19.09 -13.47 -5.72
CA THR A 120 -20.09 -12.37 -5.81
C THR A 120 -19.62 -10.93 -6.12
N GLY A 121 -19.15 -10.69 -7.35
CA GLY A 121 -19.78 -9.66 -8.20
C GLY A 121 -21.19 -10.12 -8.61
N GLN A 122 -22.02 -9.34 -9.29
CA GLN A 122 -23.39 -9.76 -9.62
C GLN A 122 -23.48 -11.25 -10.07
N PRO A 123 -24.37 -12.08 -9.46
CA PRO A 123 -24.48 -13.48 -9.81
C PRO A 123 -24.63 -13.68 -11.32
N GLY A 124 -23.86 -14.61 -11.88
CA GLY A 124 -23.89 -14.93 -13.31
C GLY A 124 -22.80 -14.27 -14.15
N MET A 125 -22.09 -13.23 -13.68
CA MET A 125 -21.09 -12.52 -14.49
C MET A 125 -19.93 -13.40 -14.98
N ILE A 126 -19.41 -14.26 -14.11
CA ILE A 126 -18.37 -15.24 -14.48
C ILE A 126 -18.91 -16.21 -15.54
N GLY A 127 -20.16 -16.65 -15.39
CA GLY A 127 -20.82 -17.51 -16.35
C GLY A 127 -21.02 -16.82 -17.70
N THR A 128 -21.49 -15.57 -17.72
CA THR A 128 -21.69 -14.79 -18.95
C THR A 128 -20.39 -14.61 -19.73
N VAL A 129 -19.31 -14.18 -19.07
CA VAL A 129 -18.02 -14.01 -19.75
C VAL A 129 -17.43 -15.35 -20.18
N GLY A 130 -17.54 -16.39 -19.35
CA GLY A 130 -17.11 -17.75 -19.69
C GLY A 130 -17.88 -18.33 -20.88
N SER A 131 -19.19 -18.09 -20.98
CA SER A 131 -20.00 -18.52 -22.13
C SER A 131 -19.59 -17.82 -23.41
N ILE A 132 -19.34 -16.50 -23.39
CA ILE A 132 -18.90 -15.76 -24.59
C ILE A 132 -17.56 -16.30 -25.11
N LEU A 133 -16.61 -16.57 -24.21
CA LEU A 133 -15.32 -17.15 -24.59
C LEU A 133 -15.48 -18.60 -25.10
N GLY A 134 -16.33 -19.39 -24.44
CA GLY A 134 -16.61 -20.78 -24.82
C GLY A 134 -17.31 -20.93 -26.16
N GLU A 135 -18.21 -20.01 -26.53
CA GLU A 135 -18.86 -19.98 -27.85
C GLU A 135 -17.86 -19.82 -29.00
N GLU A 136 -16.73 -19.16 -28.74
CA GLU A 136 -15.63 -19.00 -29.70
C GLU A 136 -14.51 -20.05 -29.51
N ASN A 137 -14.74 -21.05 -28.67
CA ASN A 137 -13.77 -22.11 -28.36
C ASN A 137 -12.44 -21.56 -27.81
N VAL A 138 -12.47 -20.44 -27.08
CA VAL A 138 -11.32 -19.85 -26.40
C VAL A 138 -11.22 -20.42 -25.00
N ASN A 139 -10.10 -21.08 -24.69
CA ASN A 139 -9.87 -21.65 -23.36
C ASN A 139 -9.40 -20.58 -22.36
N VAL A 140 -9.84 -20.70 -21.11
CA VAL A 140 -9.45 -19.83 -19.99
C VAL A 140 -8.34 -20.51 -19.21
N SER A 141 -7.15 -19.89 -19.16
CA SER A 141 -5.98 -20.39 -18.43
C SER A 141 -6.04 -20.09 -16.95
N PHE A 142 -6.53 -18.89 -16.59
CA PHE A 142 -6.81 -18.52 -15.21
C PHE A 142 -7.93 -17.48 -15.15
N MET A 143 -8.57 -17.39 -13.99
CA MET A 143 -9.51 -16.33 -13.67
C MET A 143 -9.29 -15.91 -12.22
N SER A 144 -9.07 -14.61 -11.99
CA SER A 144 -8.92 -14.02 -10.66
C SER A 144 -9.93 -12.89 -10.50
N VAL A 145 -10.63 -12.86 -9.36
CA VAL A 145 -11.64 -11.85 -9.07
C VAL A 145 -11.36 -11.21 -7.71
N GLY A 146 -11.14 -9.91 -7.70
CA GLY A 146 -11.02 -9.10 -6.50
C GLY A 146 -12.23 -8.19 -6.30
N ARG A 147 -12.58 -7.85 -5.05
CA ARG A 147 -13.65 -6.91 -4.69
C ARG A 147 -13.23 -5.88 -3.64
N ILE A 148 -13.44 -4.60 -3.94
CA ILE A 148 -13.09 -3.48 -3.04
C ILE A 148 -13.89 -3.55 -1.73
N ALA A 149 -15.17 -3.98 -1.78
CA ALA A 149 -16.00 -4.28 -0.62
C ALA A 149 -17.18 -5.19 -1.02
N PRO A 150 -17.90 -5.81 -0.06
CA PRO A 150 -19.09 -6.61 -0.36
C PRO A 150 -20.13 -5.83 -1.17
N ARG A 151 -20.60 -6.42 -2.28
CA ARG A 151 -21.60 -5.83 -3.21
C ARG A 151 -21.19 -4.49 -3.85
N LYS A 152 -19.90 -4.16 -3.85
CA LYS A 152 -19.34 -3.01 -4.59
C LYS A 152 -18.62 -3.50 -5.86
N GLN A 153 -17.85 -2.61 -6.47
CA GLN A 153 -17.00 -2.86 -7.62
C GLN A 153 -16.08 -4.07 -7.41
N ALA A 154 -15.97 -4.86 -8.48
CA ALA A 154 -15.11 -6.01 -8.59
C ALA A 154 -14.16 -5.82 -9.78
N VAL A 155 -12.92 -6.29 -9.64
CA VAL A 155 -11.95 -6.38 -10.72
C VAL A 155 -11.83 -7.86 -11.07
N MET A 156 -11.95 -8.18 -12.35
CA MET A 156 -11.79 -9.55 -12.86
C MET A 156 -10.67 -9.58 -13.89
N ALA A 157 -9.66 -10.40 -13.64
CA ALA A 157 -8.59 -10.71 -14.59
C ALA A 157 -8.82 -12.12 -15.14
N ILE A 158 -8.83 -12.25 -16.47
CA ILE A 158 -9.01 -13.53 -17.16
C ILE A 158 -7.82 -13.74 -18.09
N GLY A 159 -7.07 -14.80 -17.86
CA GLY A 159 -6.09 -15.32 -18.82
C GLY A 159 -6.78 -16.24 -19.80
N VAL A 160 -6.45 -16.09 -21.09
CA VAL A 160 -6.94 -16.95 -22.17
C VAL A 160 -5.76 -17.51 -22.95
N ASP A 161 -5.90 -18.74 -23.44
CA ASP A 161 -4.83 -19.41 -24.19
C ASP A 161 -4.67 -18.82 -25.61
N ASP A 162 -5.78 -18.42 -26.21
CA ASP A 162 -5.86 -17.86 -27.55
C ASP A 162 -6.46 -16.46 -27.55
N GLN A 163 -6.02 -15.62 -28.49
CA GLN A 163 -6.56 -14.26 -28.65
C GLN A 163 -8.05 -14.33 -29.05
N PRO A 164 -8.99 -13.78 -28.24
CA PRO A 164 -10.40 -13.76 -28.60
C PRO A 164 -10.66 -12.89 -29.84
N SER A 165 -11.73 -13.18 -30.57
CA SER A 165 -12.10 -12.38 -31.72
C SER A 165 -12.49 -10.96 -31.31
N LYS A 166 -12.41 -10.01 -32.25
CA LYS A 166 -12.93 -8.64 -32.01
C LYS A 166 -14.42 -8.64 -31.65
N GLU A 167 -15.17 -9.64 -32.10
CA GLU A 167 -16.60 -9.78 -31.81
C GLU A 167 -16.82 -10.22 -30.36
N ALA A 168 -16.09 -11.24 -29.87
CA ALA A 168 -16.12 -11.63 -28.46
C ALA A 168 -15.70 -10.47 -27.53
N LEU A 169 -14.60 -9.77 -27.85
CA LEU A 169 -14.15 -8.62 -27.05
C LEU A 169 -15.22 -7.52 -26.99
N LYS A 170 -15.91 -7.27 -28.11
CA LYS A 170 -17.03 -6.33 -28.15
C LYS A 170 -18.22 -6.80 -27.31
N LYS A 171 -18.63 -8.07 -27.44
CA LYS A 171 -19.71 -8.68 -26.65
C LYS A 171 -19.44 -8.57 -25.15
N ILE A 172 -18.20 -8.82 -24.73
CA ILE A 172 -17.78 -8.68 -23.33
C ILE A 172 -17.90 -7.21 -22.90
N GLY A 173 -17.33 -6.26 -23.65
CA GLY A 173 -17.41 -4.83 -23.32
C GLY A 173 -18.82 -4.23 -23.29
N GLU A 174 -19.80 -4.87 -23.95
CA GLU A 174 -21.20 -4.45 -23.97
C GLU A 174 -22.04 -5.08 -22.83
N VAL A 175 -21.47 -5.97 -22.01
CA VAL A 175 -22.19 -6.53 -20.86
C VAL A 175 -22.48 -5.40 -19.87
N SER A 176 -23.77 -5.14 -19.63
CA SER A 176 -24.27 -3.98 -18.85
C SER A 176 -23.68 -3.78 -17.45
N ALA A 177 -23.13 -4.84 -16.84
CA ALA A 177 -22.51 -4.81 -15.52
C ALA A 177 -21.00 -4.52 -15.55
N ILE A 178 -20.39 -4.40 -16.73
CA ILE A 178 -18.98 -4.07 -16.92
C ILE A 178 -18.87 -2.56 -17.10
N GLU A 179 -18.28 -1.89 -16.11
CA GLU A 179 -18.02 -0.45 -16.14
C GLU A 179 -16.83 -0.13 -17.05
N GLU A 180 -15.79 -0.97 -17.02
CA GLU A 180 -14.57 -0.80 -17.79
C GLU A 180 -14.04 -2.17 -18.25
N PHE A 181 -13.61 -2.24 -19.51
CA PHE A 181 -13.04 -3.44 -20.11
C PHE A 181 -11.78 -3.09 -20.89
N VAL A 182 -10.70 -3.82 -20.62
CA VAL A 182 -9.43 -3.68 -21.33
C VAL A 182 -8.95 -5.06 -21.75
N PHE A 183 -8.64 -5.22 -23.02
CA PHE A 183 -7.93 -6.39 -23.53
C PHE A 183 -6.45 -6.05 -23.69
N LEU A 184 -5.59 -6.86 -23.07
CA LEU A 184 -4.14 -6.74 -23.17
C LEU A 184 -3.61 -7.93 -23.94
N LYS A 185 -2.85 -7.66 -25.00
CA LYS A 185 -2.04 -8.67 -25.68
C LYS A 185 -0.63 -8.55 -25.15
N LEU A 186 -0.17 -9.61 -24.51
CA LEU A 186 1.08 -9.66 -23.75
C LEU A 186 2.11 -10.56 -24.43
#